data_AF-A0A3M2WJB9-F1
#
_entry.id   AF-A0A3M2WJB9-F1
#
_cell.length_a   1.000
_cell.length_b   1.000
_cell.length_c   1.000
_cell.angle_alpha   90.00
_cell.angle_beta   90.00
_cell.angle_gamma   90.00
#
_symmetry.space_group_name_H-M   'P 1'
#
loop_
_entity.id
_entity.type
_entity.pdbx_description
1 polymer ?
#
loop_
_entity_poly.entity_id
_entity_poly.type
_entity_poly.pdbx_seq_one_letter_code
_entity_poly.pdbx_strand_id
1 'polypeptide(L)'
;EQALTHGLACHLAGGTHHAHYDYPAGFCIFNDLAVISQYLLQSGRVGKVLIFDCDVHQGDGTARILADTEDAITVSLHCEKNFPARKA
;
A
#
# COMPACT_ATOMS: atom_id res chain seq x y z
N GLU A 1 -11.43 8.96 0.05
CA GLU A 1 -12.91 9.06 -0.09
C GLU A 1 -13.37 9.84 -1.32
N GLN A 2 -12.69 10.92 -1.73
CA GLN A 2 -12.98 11.68 -2.96
C GLN A 2 -13.22 10.80 -4.19
N ALA A 3 -12.44 9.72 -4.37
CA ALA A 3 -12.60 8.78 -5.48
C ALA A 3 -13.93 7.99 -5.45
N LEU A 4 -14.54 7.76 -4.28
CA LEU A 4 -15.84 7.08 -4.19
C LEU A 4 -16.98 7.95 -4.72
N THR A 5 -16.83 9.28 -4.61
CA THR A 5 -17.81 10.24 -5.13
C THR A 5 -17.55 10.57 -6.61
N HIS A 6 -16.29 10.71 -7.00
CA HIS A 6 -15.91 11.24 -8.31
C HIS A 6 -15.36 10.17 -9.28
N GLY A 7 -15.25 8.91 -8.86
CA GLY A 7 -14.62 7.82 -9.61
C GLY A 7 -13.08 7.82 -9.55
N LEU A 8 -12.44 8.98 -9.31
CA LEU A 8 -11.00 9.13 -9.23
C LEU A 8 -10.60 10.22 -8.22
N ALA A 9 -9.47 10.03 -7.55
CA ALA A 9 -8.79 11.09 -6.80
C ALA A 9 -7.27 10.88 -6.90
N CYS A 10 -6.51 11.96 -6.75
CA CYS A 10 -5.05 11.94 -6.78
C CYS A 10 -4.50 12.46 -5.45
N HIS A 11 -3.52 11.75 -4.89
CA HIS A 11 -2.79 12.16 -3.69
C HIS A 11 -1.29 12.15 -4.00
N LEU A 12 -0.75 13.32 -4.38
CA LEU A 12 0.62 13.43 -4.88
C LEU A 12 1.71 13.17 -3.82
N ALA A 13 1.37 13.34 -2.54
CA ALA A 13 2.29 13.08 -1.42
C ALA A 13 2.15 11.65 -0.85
N GLY A 14 1.29 10.81 -1.44
CA GLY A 14 1.04 9.45 -0.99
C GLY A 14 1.98 8.41 -1.60
N GLY A 15 1.66 7.14 -1.39
CA GLY A 15 2.42 6.01 -1.95
C GLY A 15 3.63 5.61 -1.09
N THR A 16 3.55 5.85 0.22
CA THR A 16 4.61 5.59 1.20
C THR A 16 4.73 4.09 1.54
N HIS A 17 5.08 3.31 0.53
CA HIS A 17 4.91 1.85 0.50
C HIS A 17 5.95 1.01 1.27
N HIS A 18 7.01 1.63 1.78
CA HIS A 18 8.11 0.94 2.47
C HIS A 18 7.98 0.93 3.99
N ALA A 19 7.10 1.74 4.58
CA ALA A 19 6.94 1.75 6.03
C ALA A 19 6.32 0.42 6.50
N HIS A 20 6.95 -0.21 7.50
CA HIS A 20 6.49 -1.45 8.13
C HIS A 20 5.69 -1.15 9.41
N TYR A 21 5.09 -2.17 10.01
CA TYR A 21 4.24 -2.03 11.20
C TYR A 21 4.99 -1.38 12.39
N ASP A 22 6.23 -1.80 12.65
CA ASP A 22 7.01 -1.43 13.82
C ASP A 22 8.33 -0.69 13.50
N TYR A 23 8.61 -0.36 12.24
CA TYR A 23 9.78 0.43 11.85
C TYR A 23 9.63 1.19 10.53
N PRO A 24 10.31 2.35 10.38
CA PRO A 24 10.40 3.06 9.10
C PRO A 24 11.43 2.41 8.16
N ALA A 25 11.20 2.49 6.85
CA ALA A 25 12.16 2.06 5.83
C ALA A 25 11.95 2.80 4.51
N GLY A 26 12.97 2.83 3.65
CA GLY A 26 12.84 3.38 2.28
C GLY A 26 12.28 4.81 2.23
N PHE A 27 12.70 5.68 3.14
CA PHE A 27 12.20 7.06 3.28
C PHE A 27 10.72 7.19 3.68
N CYS A 28 10.05 6.08 4.03
CA CYS A 28 8.67 6.04 4.48
C CYS A 28 8.61 5.87 6.01
N ILE A 29 7.87 6.76 6.69
CA ILE A 29 7.65 6.69 8.16
C ILE A 29 6.29 6.06 8.48
N PHE A 30 5.26 6.42 7.72
CA PHE A 30 3.92 5.82 7.81
C PHE A 30 3.59 5.17 6.48
N ASN A 31 2.72 4.16 6.49
CA ASN A 31 2.24 3.50 5.28
C ASN A 31 0.81 3.93 4.97
N ASP A 32 0.66 5.00 4.20
CA ASP A 32 -0.64 5.58 3.86
C ASP A 32 -1.56 4.59 3.10
N LEU A 33 -0.97 3.76 2.24
CA LEU A 33 -1.68 2.73 1.46
C LEU A 33 -2.29 1.64 2.36
N ALA A 34 -1.52 1.13 3.31
CA ALA A 34 -2.01 0.13 4.25
C ALA A 34 -3.08 0.71 5.20
N VAL A 35 -2.86 1.92 5.71
CA VAL A 35 -3.80 2.62 6.60
C VAL A 35 -5.14 2.86 5.89
N ILE A 36 -5.13 3.41 4.68
CA ILE A 36 -6.39 3.71 3.98
C ILE A 36 -7.14 2.43 3.58
N SER A 37 -6.42 1.36 3.23
CA SER A 37 -7.03 0.07 2.88
C SER A 37 -7.76 -0.53 4.09
N GLN A 38 -7.10 -0.61 5.24
CA GLN A 38 -7.72 -1.06 6.49
C GLN A 38 -8.91 -0.17 6.87
N TYR A 39 -8.77 1.15 6.83
CA TYR A 39 -9.85 2.07 7.15
C TYR A 39 -11.09 1.86 6.25
N LEU A 40 -10.91 1.73 4.94
CA LEU A 40 -12.03 1.57 4.01
C LEU A 40 -12.72 0.21 4.16
N LEU A 41 -11.96 -0.86 4.40
CA LEU A 41 -12.50 -2.19 4.66
C LEU A 41 -13.26 -2.24 5.98
N GLN A 42 -12.65 -1.77 7.08
CA GLN A 42 -13.26 -1.78 8.42
C GLN A 42 -14.50 -0.89 8.51
N SER A 43 -14.54 0.21 7.76
CA SER A 43 -15.72 1.08 7.69
C SER A 43 -16.86 0.50 6.84
N GLY A 44 -16.64 -0.63 6.16
CA GLY A 44 -17.63 -1.25 5.27
C GLY A 44 -17.94 -0.43 4.01
N ARG A 45 -17.12 0.57 3.70
CA ARG A 45 -17.33 1.45 2.53
C ARG A 45 -16.86 0.79 1.23
N VAL A 46 -15.98 -0.19 1.34
CA VAL A 46 -15.58 -1.09 0.26
C VAL A 46 -15.52 -2.52 0.81
N GLY A 47 -15.79 -3.51 -0.03
CA GLY A 47 -15.65 -4.93 0.34
C GLY A 47 -14.32 -5.55 -0.04
N LYS A 48 -13.53 -4.88 -0.89
CA LYS A 48 -12.23 -5.35 -1.37
C LYS A 48 -11.39 -4.18 -1.88
N VAL A 49 -10.09 -4.25 -1.67
CA VAL A 49 -9.10 -3.26 -2.14
C VAL A 49 -8.04 -3.97 -2.98
N LEU A 50 -7.71 -3.39 -4.13
CA LEU A 50 -6.53 -3.74 -4.91
C LEU A 50 -5.55 -2.57 -4.85
N ILE A 51 -4.34 -2.85 -4.37
CA ILE A 51 -3.20 -1.93 -4.47
C ILE A 51 -2.34 -2.43 -5.62
N PHE A 52 -2.33 -1.67 -6.71
CA PHE A 52 -1.48 -1.94 -7.87
C PHE A 52 -0.30 -0.96 -7.86
N ASP A 53 0.84 -1.44 -7.37
CA ASP A 53 2.05 -0.66 -7.15
C ASP A 53 2.98 -0.76 -8.37
N CYS A 54 3.16 0.37 -9.04
CA CYS A 54 4.03 0.53 -10.22
C CYS A 54 5.35 1.23 -9.89
N ASP A 55 5.68 1.45 -8.62
CA ASP A 55 6.99 1.98 -8.25
C ASP A 55 8.10 0.98 -8.61
N VAL A 56 9.29 1.50 -8.94
CA VAL A 56 10.44 0.68 -9.33
C VAL A 56 10.96 -0.21 -8.19
N HIS A 57 10.66 0.14 -6.94
CA HIS A 57 10.92 -0.64 -5.74
C HIS A 57 9.69 -1.44 -5.34
N GLN A 58 9.89 -2.62 -4.73
CA GLN A 58 8.75 -3.36 -4.18
C GLN A 58 8.20 -2.61 -2.95
N GLY A 59 6.90 -2.35 -2.91
CA GLY A 59 6.18 -1.92 -1.71
C GLY A 59 6.09 -3.01 -0.62
N ASP A 60 7.25 -3.38 -0.06
CA ASP A 60 7.41 -4.44 0.94
C ASP A 60 6.66 -4.15 2.25
N GLY A 61 6.68 -2.91 2.71
CA GLY A 61 5.93 -2.49 3.89
C GLY A 61 4.43 -2.74 3.71
N THR A 62 3.89 -2.30 2.56
CA THR A 62 2.47 -2.48 2.22
C THR A 62 2.12 -3.97 2.14
N ALA A 63 2.93 -4.76 1.44
CA ALA A 63 2.71 -6.21 1.29
C ALA A 63 2.71 -6.94 2.63
N ARG A 64 3.65 -6.61 3.54
CA ARG A 64 3.72 -7.28 4.86
C ARG A 64 2.62 -6.85 5.81
N ILE A 65 2.27 -5.56 5.86
CA ILE A 65 1.21 -5.08 6.75
C ILE A 65 -0.15 -5.69 6.39
N LEU A 66 -0.39 -5.92 5.09
CA LEU A 66 -1.66 -6.43 4.59
C LEU A 66 -1.67 -7.95 4.37
N ALA A 67 -0.60 -8.67 4.72
CA ALA A 67 -0.45 -10.10 4.43
C ALA A 67 -1.61 -10.96 4.96
N ASP A 68 -2.16 -10.60 6.14
CA ASP A 68 -3.26 -11.32 6.79
C ASP A 68 -4.64 -10.68 6.53
N THR A 69 -4.73 -9.70 5.61
CA THR A 69 -5.98 -9.03 5.25
C THR A 69 -6.50 -9.57 3.92
N GLU A 70 -7.34 -10.61 3.95
CA GLU A 70 -7.81 -11.34 2.76
C GLU A 70 -8.45 -10.44 1.68
N ASP A 71 -9.13 -9.36 2.10
CA ASP A 71 -9.79 -8.41 1.20
C ASP A 71 -8.87 -7.27 0.72
N ALA A 72 -7.58 -7.29 1.07
CA ALA A 72 -6.56 -6.36 0.58
C ALA A 72 -5.54 -7.10 -0.28
N ILE A 73 -5.65 -6.93 -1.60
CA ILE A 73 -4.77 -7.58 -2.57
C ILE A 73 -3.67 -6.60 -2.98
N THR A 74 -2.41 -7.00 -2.82
CA THR A 74 -1.25 -6.22 -3.27
C THR A 74 -0.64 -6.85 -4.52
N VAL A 75 -0.46 -6.06 -5.56
CA VAL A 75 0.29 -6.42 -6.76
C VAL A 75 1.39 -5.38 -6.94
N SER A 76 2.63 -5.80 -7.13
CA SER A 76 3.76 -4.90 -7.33
C SER A 76 4.57 -5.29 -8.56
N LEU A 77 4.80 -4.31 -9.44
CA LEU A 77 5.67 -4.42 -10.61
C LEU A 77 6.96 -3.65 -10.34
N HIS A 78 8.02 -4.35 -9.96
CA HIS A 78 9.26 -3.72 -9.51
C HIS A 78 10.49 -4.41 -10.11
N CYS A 79 11.65 -3.76 -10.00
CA CYS A 79 12.92 -4.35 -10.44
C CYS A 79 13.37 -5.48 -9.50
N GLU A 80 13.78 -6.61 -10.09
CA GLU A 80 14.31 -7.78 -9.35
C GLU A 80 15.49 -7.39 -8.46
N LYS A 81 16.43 -6.60 -8.99
CA LYS A 81 17.67 -6.17 -8.32
C LYS A 81 17.64 -4.69 -7.94
N ASN A 82 16.69 -4.33 -7.08
CA ASN A 82 16.60 -3.00 -6.49
C ASN A 82 16.19 -3.09 -5.00
N PHE A 83 16.24 -2.00 -4.24
CA PHE A 83 15.69 -1.94 -2.88
C PHE A 83 14.21 -2.39 -2.87
N PRO A 84 13.72 -3.06 -1.80
CA PRO A 84 14.47 -3.62 -0.67
C PRO A 84 15.26 -4.87 -1.06
N ALA A 85 16.35 -5.16 -0.35
CA ALA A 85 17.20 -6.32 -0.65
C ALA A 85 16.48 -7.66 -0.45
N ARG A 86 15.55 -7.74 0.53
CA ARG A 86 14.67 -8.88 0.74
C ARG A 86 13.26 -8.45 0.40
N LYS A 87 12.66 -9.15 -0.57
CA LYS A 87 11.27 -8.90 -0.93
C LYS A 87 10.33 -9.46 0.14
N ALA A 88 9.15 -8.85 0.26
CA ALA A 88 8.05 -9.38 1.06
C ALA A 88 7.53 -10.69 0.48
#